data_AF-A0AA38YXG9-F1
#
_entry.id   AF-A0AA38YXG9-F1
#
_cell.length_a   1.000
_cell.length_b   1.000
_cell.length_c   1.000
_cell.angle_alpha   90.00
_cell.angle_beta   90.00
_cell.angle_gamma   90.00
#
_symmetry.space_group_name_H-M   'P 1'
#
loop_
_entity.id
_entity.type
_entity.pdbx_description
1 polymer ?
#
loop_
_entity_poly.entity_id
_entity_poly.type
_entity_poly.pdbx_seq_one_letter_code
_entity_poly.pdbx_strand_id
1 'polypeptide(L)' 'MVEWIKNGCSIMSDGWTDRKERTLVNFLVNCSKGTMFMQSIDASSMIKTGEKIFELLDKWVEQVGRMLFKL' A
#
# COMPACT_ATOMS: atom_id res chain seq x y z
N MET A 1 13.82 5.14 -7.25
CA MET A 1 13.64 6.34 -6.42
C MET A 1 13.66 7.63 -7.23
N VAL A 2 14.71 7.92 -8.03
CA VAL A 2 14.77 9.14 -8.89
C VAL A 2 13.52 9.35 -9.74
N GLU A 3 12.96 8.27 -10.28
CA GLU A 3 11.74 8.34 -11.08
C GLU A 3 10.50 8.78 -10.29
N TRP A 4 10.36 8.32 -9.06
CA TRP A 4 9.19 8.60 -8.21
C TRP A 4 9.18 10.07 -7.77
N ILE A 5 10.36 10.62 -7.50
CA ILE A 5 10.52 12.03 -7.14
C ILE A 5 10.27 12.92 -8.36
N LYS A 6 10.73 12.51 -9.55
CA LYS A 6 10.63 13.31 -10.77
C LYS A 6 9.22 13.32 -11.37
N ASN A 7 8.60 12.14 -11.48
CA ASN A 7 7.36 11.93 -12.23
C ASN A 7 6.19 11.52 -11.34
N GLY A 8 6.41 11.40 -10.03
CA GLY A 8 5.43 10.87 -9.10
C GLY A 8 5.32 9.34 -9.14
N CYS A 9 4.45 8.84 -8.27
CA CYS A 9 4.05 7.44 -8.22
C CYS A 9 2.61 7.32 -7.73
N SER A 10 1.96 6.19 -8.03
CA SER A 10 0.65 5.83 -7.48
C SER A 10 0.84 4.76 -6.41
N ILE A 11 0.21 4.98 -5.25
CA ILE A 11 0.08 3.93 -4.23
C ILE A 11 -1.17 3.13 -4.58
N MET A 12 -1.04 1.82 -4.63
CA MET A 12 -2.13 0.89 -4.94
C MET A 12 -2.29 -0.11 -3.81
N SER A 13 -3.53 -0.52 -3.57
CA SER A 13 -3.87 -1.57 -2.62
C SER A 13 -4.79 -2.60 -3.27
N ASP A 14 -4.51 -3.88 -3.05
CA ASP A 14 -5.35 -4.99 -3.51
C ASP A 14 -5.69 -5.91 -2.35
N GLY A 15 -6.98 -6.04 -2.06
CA GLY A 15 -7.51 -6.82 -0.93
C GLY A 15 -8.25 -8.04 -1.40
N TRP A 16 -7.82 -9.22 -0.96
CA TRP A 16 -8.45 -10.49 -1.33
C TRP A 16 -8.64 -11.40 -0.10
N THR A 17 -9.70 -12.20 -0.13
CA THR A 17 -9.99 -13.20 0.92
C THR A 17 -9.85 -14.60 0.32
N ASP A 18 -9.07 -15.45 0.98
CA ASP A 18 -8.86 -16.83 0.57
C ASP A 18 -10.01 -17.75 0.99
N ARG A 19 -9.98 -19.02 0.54
CA ARG A 19 -11.01 -20.02 0.89
C ARG A 19 -11.01 -20.44 2.36
N LYS A 20 -9.99 -20.06 3.13
CA LYS A 20 -9.88 -20.28 4.58
C LYS A 20 -10.29 -19.04 5.36
N GLU A 21 -11.00 -18.11 4.72
CA GLU A 21 -11.46 -16.84 5.28
C GLU A 21 -10.34 -15.92 5.75
N ARG A 22 -9.11 -16.15 5.28
CA ARG A 22 -8.00 -15.24 5.56
C ARG A 22 -8.04 -14.08 4.58
N THR A 23 -8.07 -12.86 5.09
CA THR A 23 -8.06 -11.66 4.28
C THR A 23 -6.66 -11.09 4.25
N LEU A 24 -6.12 -10.86 3.06
CA LEU A 24 -4.82 -10.24 2.84
C LEU A 24 -5.00 -8.94 2.06
N VAL A 25 -4.23 -7.92 2.43
CA VAL A 25 -4.14 -6.66 1.68
C VAL A 25 -2.71 -6.46 1.24
N ASN A 26 -2.51 -6.37 -0.07
CA ASN A 26 -1.24 -6.09 -0.71
C ASN A 26 -1.10 -4.59 -0.95
N PHE A 27 0.05 -4.02 -0.62
CA PHE A 27 0.41 -2.64 -0.91
C PHE A 27 1.51 -2.62 -1.97
N LEU A 28 1.26 -1.82 -3.00
CA LEU A 28 2.09 -1.71 -4.19
C LEU A 28 2.34 -0.24 -4.49
N VAL A 29 3.48 0.06 -5.09
CA VAL A 29 3.79 1.39 -5.64
C VAL A 29 4.01 1.24 -7.13
N ASN A 30 3.30 2.02 -7.93
CA ASN A 30 3.45 2.05 -9.39
C ASN A 30 4.11 3.34 -9.85
N CYS A 31 5.06 3.23 -10.79
CA CYS A 31 5.61 4.35 -11.53
C CYS A 31 5.84 3.98 -13.00
N SER A 32 6.38 4.90 -13.79
CA SER A 32 6.73 4.68 -15.21
C SER A 32 7.71 3.51 -15.45
N LYS A 33 8.49 3.12 -14.43
CA LYS A 33 9.43 1.99 -14.49
C LYS A 33 8.80 0.65 -14.11
N GLY A 34 7.54 0.66 -13.69
CA GLY A 34 6.79 -0.54 -13.32
C GLY A 34 6.24 -0.48 -11.89
N THR A 35 5.72 -1.64 -11.47
CA THR A 35 5.09 -1.82 -10.16
C THR A 35 6.05 -2.53 -9.21
N MET A 36 6.15 -2.01 -7.98
CA MET A 36 6.93 -2.58 -6.90
C MET A 36 5.99 -3.06 -5.79
N PHE A 37 6.19 -4.29 -5.34
CA PHE A 37 5.55 -4.79 -4.13
C PHE A 37 6.23 -4.18 -2.91
N MET A 38 5.44 -3.61 -2.00
CA MET A 38 5.93 -3.04 -0.76
C MET A 38 5.76 -4.02 0.39
N GLN A 39 4.53 -4.50 0.61
CA GLN A 39 4.19 -5.39 1.72
C GLN A 39 2.81 -6.03 1.51
N SER A 40 2.57 -7.14 2.20
CA SER A 40 1.24 -7.72 2.39
C SER A 40 0.94 -7.79 3.88
N ILE A 41 -0.30 -7.48 4.29
CA ILE A 41 -0.75 -7.54 5.68
C ILE A 41 -1.88 -8.54 5.84
N ASP A 42 -1.89 -9.24 6.97
CA ASP A 42 -3.04 -10.01 7.42
C ASP A 42 -4.13 -9.07 7.95
N ALA A 43 -5.25 -9.02 7.24
CA ALA A 43 -6.43 -8.25 7.58
C ALA A 43 -7.61 -9.16 7.95
N SER A 44 -7.37 -10.43 8.27
CA SER A 44 -8.42 -11.40 8.64
C SER A 44 -9.16 -10.99 9.91
N SER A 45 -8.45 -10.37 10.87
CA SER A 45 -9.04 -9.83 12.10
C SER A 45 -9.58 -8.41 11.96
N MET A 46 -9.43 -7.80 10.77
CA MET A 46 -9.82 -6.43 10.53
C MET A 46 -11.30 -6.35 10.17
N ILE A 47 -12.06 -5.59 10.96
CA ILE A 47 -13.41 -5.20 10.55
C ILE A 47 -13.25 -4.31 9.32
N LYS A 48 -13.87 -4.69 8.20
CA LYS A 48 -13.84 -3.94 6.91
C LYS A 48 -14.63 -2.63 6.99
N THR A 49 -14.36 -1.79 7.99
CA THR A 49 -14.89 -0.42 8.05
C THR A 49 -14.03 0.49 7.17
N GLY A 50 -14.65 1.52 6.60
CA GLY A 50 -13.93 2.52 5.82
C GLY A 50 -12.81 3.20 6.63
N GLU A 51 -13.03 3.39 7.94
CA GLU A 51 -12.06 4.01 8.86
C GLU A 51 -10.77 3.19 9.00
N LYS A 52 -10.86 1.86 9.18
CA LYS A 52 -9.67 1.02 9.33
C LYS A 52 -8.86 0.93 8.05
N ILE A 53 -9.53 0.90 6.89
CA ILE A 53 -8.88 0.97 5.58
C ILE A 53 -8.20 2.32 5.40
N PHE A 54 -8.84 3.41 5.80
CA PHE A 54 -8.26 4.76 5.75
C PHE A 54 -7.00 4.86 6.62
N GLU A 55 -7.04 4.43 7.89
CA GLU A 55 -5.88 4.43 8.79
C GLU A 55 -4.68 3.65 8.21
N LEU A 56 -4.94 2.53 7.52
CA LEU A 56 -3.90 1.77 6.84
C LEU A 56 -3.30 2.53 5.67
N LEU A 57 -4.14 3.09 4.80
CA LEU A 57 -3.70 3.84 3.63
C LEU A 57 -2.91 5.09 4.04
N ASP A 58 -3.38 5.80 5.07
CA ASP A 58 -2.72 6.99 5.60
C ASP A 58 -1.29 6.68 6.09
N LYS A 59 -1.13 5.62 6.89
CA LYS A 59 0.19 5.13 7.31
C LYS A 59 1.11 4.78 6.13
N TRP A 60 0.56 4.22 5.06
CA TRP A 60 1.32 3.88 3.86
C TRP A 60 1.74 5.11 3.06
N VAL A 61 0.84 6.08 2.90
CA VAL A 61 1.16 7.37 2.29
C VAL A 61 2.28 8.05 3.05
N GLU A 62 2.22 8.08 4.38
CA GLU A 62 3.31 8.63 5.18
C GLU A 62 4.63 7.86 5.02
N GLN A 63 4.60 6.52 4.99
CA GLN A 63 5.80 5.71 4.85
C GLN A 63 6.47 5.92 3.49
N VAL A 64 5.70 5.92 2.40
CA VAL A 64 6.20 6.22 1.05
C VAL A 64 6.68 7.67 0.99
N GLY A 65 5.94 8.62 1.57
CA GLY A 65 6.37 10.01 1.69
C GLY A 65 7.71 10.14 2.41
N ARG A 66 7.90 9.50 3.56
CA ARG A 66 9.18 9.46 4.28
C ARG A 66 10.32 8.88 3.43
N MET A 67 10.05 7.88 2.59
CA MET A 67 11.06 7.35 1.66
C MET A 67 11.42 8.35 0.55
N LEU A 68 10.47 9.18 0.11
CA LEU A 68 10.68 10.18 -0.94
C LEU A 68 11.38 11.44 -0.41
N PHE A 69 11.06 11.90 0.80
CA PHE A 69 11.56 13.16 1.38
C PHE A 69 12.80 13.02 2.29
N LYS A 70 13.28 11.80 2.55
CA LYS A 70 14.55 11.57 3.29
C LYS A 70 15.79 11.52 2.39
N LEU A 71 15.65 11.81 1.10
CA LEU A 71 16.73 12.07 0.15
C LEU A 71 16.83 13.57 -0.11
#